data_AF-G0MJ67-F1
#
_entry.id   AF-G0MJ67-F1
#
_cell.length_a   1.000
_cell.length_b   1.000
_cell.length_c   1.000
_cell.angle_alpha   90.00
_cell.angle_beta   90.00
_cell.angle_gamma   90.00
#
_symmetry.space_group_name_H-M   'P 1'
#
loop_
_entity.id
_entity.type
_entity.pdbx_description
1 polymer ?
#
loop_
_entity_poly.entity_id
_entity_poly.type
_entity_poly.pdbx_seq_one_letter_code
_entity_poly.pdbx_strand_id
1 'polypeptide(L)'
;MFAYSNDFDPYVINQTIFWEFLWPHYTTFASIRFDTKDEEEMEYPNSFNELVSYVQNHLPDPSLSFESSATGSYVLTMIDRFLDNTRVPVCGSKMIIYVKRYPNETEYSRIVAKMRQHHSYLSIIASIDSSGGSHPETLYNLASKTNGLCAFDNSSMLVNVKFES
;
A
#
# COMPACT_ATOMS: atom_id res chain seq x y z
N MET A 1 8.17 1.96 -2.21
CA MET A 1 7.36 1.77 -1.00
C MET A 1 6.56 0.51 -1.18
N PHE A 2 6.53 -0.33 -0.14
CA PHE A 2 5.66 -1.49 -0.05
C PHE A 2 4.73 -1.27 1.14
N ALA A 3 3.41 -1.29 0.93
CA ALA A 3 2.45 -1.07 2.01
C ALA A 3 1.31 -2.08 1.94
N TYR A 4 0.75 -2.43 3.08
CA TYR A 4 -0.33 -3.41 3.15
C TYR A 4 -1.31 -3.15 4.30
N SER A 5 -2.58 -3.42 4.01
CA SER A 5 -3.67 -3.36 4.99
C SER A 5 -3.52 -4.48 6.02
N ASN A 6 -3.73 -4.17 7.30
CA ASN A 6 -3.72 -5.10 8.41
C ASN A 6 -4.84 -6.15 8.33
N ASP A 7 -5.86 -5.93 7.50
CA ASP A 7 -7.00 -6.83 7.39
C ASP A 7 -6.74 -8.08 6.51
N PHE A 8 -5.56 -8.17 5.88
CA PHE A 8 -5.16 -9.34 5.11
C PHE A 8 -4.85 -10.56 5.99
N ASP A 9 -4.92 -11.74 5.39
CA ASP A 9 -4.32 -12.92 6.02
C ASP A 9 -2.78 -12.76 5.99
N PRO A 10 -2.07 -13.01 7.11
CA PRO A 10 -0.61 -12.91 7.18
C PRO A 10 0.12 -13.66 6.07
N TYR A 11 -0.43 -14.80 5.64
CA TYR A 11 0.11 -15.61 4.57
C TYR A 11 0.18 -14.84 3.24
N VAL A 12 -0.86 -14.08 2.89
CA VAL A 12 -0.92 -13.34 1.61
C VAL A 12 0.20 -12.31 1.53
N ILE A 13 0.41 -11.54 2.59
CA ILE A 13 1.47 -10.52 2.63
C ILE A 13 2.86 -11.16 2.64
N ASN A 14 3.04 -12.22 3.44
CA ASN A 14 4.31 -12.94 3.48
C ASN A 14 4.67 -13.57 2.14
N GLN A 15 3.71 -14.03 1.33
CA GLN A 15 4.01 -14.54 -0.02
C GLN A 15 4.33 -13.43 -1.02
N THR A 16 3.66 -12.27 -0.92
CA THR A 16 3.76 -11.21 -1.92
C THR A 16 5.06 -10.40 -1.86
N ILE A 17 5.63 -10.21 -0.67
CA ILE A 17 6.87 -9.42 -0.50
C ILE A 17 8.08 -10.04 -1.22
N PHE A 18 8.12 -11.37 -1.40
CA PHE A 18 9.22 -12.04 -2.08
C PHE A 18 9.18 -11.89 -3.60
N TRP A 19 8.02 -11.54 -4.17
CA TRP A 19 7.88 -11.38 -5.62
C TRP A 19 8.41 -10.04 -6.12
N GLU A 20 8.65 -9.07 -5.23
CA GLU A 20 9.17 -7.75 -5.59
C GLU A 20 10.69 -7.69 -5.71
N PHE A 21 11.35 -8.83 -5.92
CA PHE A 21 12.76 -8.95 -6.32
C PHE A 21 13.11 -8.21 -7.63
N LEU A 22 12.15 -7.53 -8.25
CA LEU A 22 12.23 -6.77 -9.50
C LEU A 22 12.83 -5.37 -9.37
N TRP A 23 13.35 -5.00 -8.19
CA TRP A 23 13.85 -3.64 -7.90
C TRP A 23 15.36 -3.55 -7.61
N PRO A 24 16.25 -4.18 -8.41
CA PRO A 24 17.68 -4.15 -8.13
C PRO A 24 18.29 -2.73 -8.19
N HIS A 25 17.58 -1.77 -8.77
CA HIS A 25 18.02 -0.38 -8.94
C HIS A 25 17.63 0.54 -7.77
N TYR A 26 16.81 0.09 -6.83
CA TYR A 26 16.42 0.91 -5.68
C TYR A 26 17.33 0.63 -4.48
N THR A 27 17.89 1.68 -3.90
CA THR A 27 18.82 1.61 -2.76
C THR A 27 18.15 1.96 -1.43
N THR A 28 16.91 2.42 -1.45
CA THR A 28 16.19 2.89 -0.27
C THR A 28 14.71 2.56 -0.42
N PHE A 29 14.10 2.11 0.67
CA PHE A 29 12.74 1.63 0.70
C PHE A 29 11.92 2.38 1.74
N ALA A 30 10.61 2.18 1.69
CA ALA A 30 9.67 2.62 2.69
C ALA A 30 8.63 1.52 2.87
N SER A 31 8.22 1.25 4.10
CA SER A 31 7.25 0.21 4.40
C SER A 31 6.35 0.57 5.56
N ILE A 32 5.10 0.14 5.49
CA ILE A 32 4.11 0.35 6.55
C ILE A 32 2.97 -0.67 6.46
N ARG A 33 2.57 -1.19 7.62
CA ARG A 33 1.27 -1.84 7.82
C ARG A 33 0.26 -0.77 8.21
N PHE A 34 -0.84 -0.65 7.48
CA PHE A 34 -1.88 0.36 7.73
C PHE A 34 -3.24 -0.30 8.03
N ASP A 35 -4.27 0.50 8.33
CA ASP A 35 -5.59 0.04 8.79
C ASP A 35 -5.57 -0.64 10.17
N THR A 36 -4.72 -0.14 11.07
CA THR A 36 -4.67 -0.52 12.49
C THR A 36 -5.41 0.49 13.37
N LYS A 37 -5.87 0.06 14.55
CA LYS A 37 -6.54 0.94 15.54
C LYS A 37 -5.67 2.13 15.93
N ASP A 38 -4.38 1.85 16.19
CA ASP A 38 -3.37 2.85 16.46
C ASP A 38 -2.53 3.06 15.21
N GLU A 39 -2.33 4.33 14.81
CA GLU A 39 -1.58 4.66 13.60
C GLU A 39 -0.09 4.27 13.75
N GLU A 40 0.41 3.49 12.80
CA GLU A 40 1.83 3.12 12.76
C GLU A 40 2.70 4.17 12.06
N GLU A 41 3.99 4.17 12.40
CA GLU A 41 5.01 4.94 11.71
C GLU A 41 5.56 4.17 10.51
N MET A 42 5.87 4.91 9.45
CA MET A 42 6.51 4.35 8.26
C MET A 42 7.99 4.09 8.54
N GLU A 43 8.43 2.89 8.21
CA GLU A 43 9.83 2.51 8.34
C GLU A 43 10.56 2.70 7.01
N TYR A 44 11.87 2.96 7.07
CA TYR A 44 12.69 3.26 5.88
C TYR A 44 13.92 2.36 5.79
N PRO A 45 13.74 1.10 5.35
CA PRO A 45 14.83 0.15 5.15
C PRO A 45 15.85 0.61 4.09
N ASN A 46 17.13 0.32 4.32
CA ASN A 46 18.23 0.66 3.40
C ASN A 46 18.65 -0.51 2.50
N SER A 47 17.97 -1.64 2.59
CA SER A 47 18.15 -2.78 1.69
C SER A 47 16.85 -3.56 1.50
N PHE A 48 16.77 -4.33 0.42
CA PHE A 48 15.63 -5.21 0.19
C PHE A 48 15.49 -6.25 1.31
N ASN A 49 16.61 -6.77 1.83
CA ASN A 49 16.59 -7.73 2.94
C ASN A 49 16.03 -7.12 4.23
N GLU A 50 16.36 -5.86 4.53
CA GLU A 50 15.77 -5.13 5.66
C GLU A 50 14.28 -4.87 5.43
N LEU A 51 13.87 -4.55 4.20
CA LEU A 51 12.45 -4.42 3.85
C LEU A 51 11.69 -5.72 4.10
N VAL A 52 12.18 -6.85 3.57
CA VAL A 52 11.59 -8.17 3.80
C VAL A 52 11.53 -8.47 5.29
N SER A 53 12.62 -8.24 6.02
CA SER A 53 12.69 -8.47 7.47
C SER A 53 11.67 -7.61 8.24
N TYR A 54 11.49 -6.34 7.86
CA TYR A 54 10.47 -5.48 8.44
C TYR A 54 9.07 -6.07 8.20
N VAL A 55 8.73 -6.40 6.95
CA VAL A 55 7.39 -6.93 6.60
C VAL A 55 7.10 -8.22 7.34
N GLN A 56 8.07 -9.14 7.43
CA GLN A 56 7.91 -10.41 8.14
C GLN A 56 7.72 -10.25 9.66
N ASN A 57 8.33 -9.22 10.26
CA ASN A 57 8.14 -8.91 11.67
C ASN A 57 6.85 -8.10 11.94
N HIS A 58 6.22 -7.57 10.91
CA HIS A 58 5.00 -6.75 11.00
C HIS A 58 3.89 -7.30 10.10
N LEU A 59 3.76 -8.62 9.97
CA LEU A 59 2.65 -9.22 9.22
C LEU A 59 1.29 -8.78 9.80
N PRO A 60 0.20 -8.75 9.02
CA PRO A 60 -1.15 -8.52 9.52
C PRO A 60 -1.43 -9.17 10.88
N ASP A 61 -1.98 -8.41 11.83
CA ASP A 61 -2.35 -8.89 13.15
C ASP A 61 -3.82 -8.53 13.43
N PRO A 62 -4.74 -9.51 13.46
CA PRO A 62 -6.15 -9.27 13.70
C PRO A 62 -6.45 -8.54 15.02
N SER A 63 -5.57 -8.62 16.01
CA SER A 63 -5.76 -7.89 17.28
C SER A 63 -5.65 -6.37 17.13
N LEU A 64 -5.01 -5.91 16.05
CA LEU A 64 -4.81 -4.49 15.72
C LEU A 64 -5.87 -3.95 14.76
N SER A 65 -6.77 -4.78 14.21
CA SER A 65 -7.80 -4.35 13.25
C SER A 65 -8.86 -3.46 13.90
N PHE A 66 -9.50 -2.62 13.09
CA PHE A 66 -10.65 -1.84 13.52
C PHE A 66 -11.80 -2.74 14.01
N GLU A 67 -12.59 -2.22 14.95
CA GLU A 67 -13.75 -2.93 15.51
C GLU A 67 -14.96 -2.93 14.58
N SER A 68 -15.00 -1.97 13.63
CA SER A 68 -16.14 -1.75 12.74
C SER A 68 -15.75 -1.83 11.28
N SER A 69 -16.58 -2.48 10.47
CA SER A 69 -16.49 -2.45 9.01
C SER A 69 -16.89 -1.10 8.41
N ALA A 70 -17.55 -0.24 9.19
CA ALA A 70 -17.90 1.12 8.75
C ALA A 70 -16.67 2.05 8.69
N THR A 71 -15.60 1.75 9.43
CA THR A 71 -14.34 2.49 9.37
C THR A 71 -13.70 2.29 8.00
N GLY A 72 -13.35 3.38 7.32
CA GLY A 72 -12.67 3.37 6.03
C GLY A 72 -11.17 3.12 6.19
N SER A 73 -10.50 2.83 5.08
CA SER A 73 -9.06 2.65 5.04
C SER A 73 -8.30 3.97 5.12
N TYR A 74 -7.15 3.95 5.81
CA TYR A 74 -6.21 5.07 5.86
C TYR A 74 -5.25 5.14 4.67
N VAL A 75 -5.50 4.37 3.60
CA VAL A 75 -4.64 4.30 2.41
C VAL A 75 -4.34 5.67 1.79
N LEU A 76 -5.31 6.59 1.70
CA LEU A 76 -5.07 7.93 1.13
C LEU A 76 -4.13 8.76 2.01
N THR A 77 -4.37 8.78 3.32
CA THR A 77 -3.52 9.47 4.29
C THR A 77 -2.11 8.90 4.29
N MET A 78 -1.96 7.59 4.22
CA MET A 78 -0.67 6.91 4.15
C MET A 78 0.12 7.31 2.89
N ILE A 79 -0.54 7.35 1.72
CA ILE A 79 0.10 7.81 0.48
C ILE A 79 0.52 9.29 0.62
N ASP A 80 -0.35 10.14 1.16
CA ASP A 80 -0.05 11.57 1.32
C ASP A 80 1.15 11.81 2.26
N ARG A 81 1.23 11.04 3.35
CA ARG A 81 2.37 11.02 4.30
C ARG A 81 3.67 10.57 3.64
N PHE A 82 3.64 9.51 2.81
CA PHE A 82 4.81 9.11 2.05
C PHE A 82 5.27 10.21 1.09
N LEU A 83 4.35 10.84 0.37
CA LEU A 83 4.72 11.88 -0.60
C LEU A 83 5.27 13.16 0.06
N ASP A 84 4.89 13.45 1.31
CA ASP A 84 5.43 14.58 2.09
C ASP A 84 6.71 14.24 2.89
N ASN A 85 7.18 13.00 2.85
CA ASN A 85 8.30 12.59 3.70
C ASN A 85 9.63 13.27 3.28
N THR A 86 10.50 13.50 4.26
CA THR A 86 11.85 14.04 4.06
C THR A 86 12.95 13.04 4.38
N ARG A 87 12.59 11.77 4.64
CA ARG A 87 13.54 10.71 5.04
C ARG A 87 14.16 10.02 3.84
N VAL A 88 13.40 9.86 2.75
CA VAL A 88 13.84 9.20 1.52
C VAL A 88 13.39 9.97 0.28
N PRO A 89 14.12 9.88 -0.85
CA PRO A 89 13.69 10.50 -2.09
C PRO A 89 12.34 9.96 -2.57
N VAL A 90 11.39 10.88 -2.82
CA VAL A 90 10.05 10.55 -3.36
C VAL A 90 10.05 10.58 -4.89
N CYS A 91 10.92 11.38 -5.51
CA CYS A 91 10.95 11.52 -6.96
C CYS A 91 11.31 10.19 -7.66
N GLY A 92 10.52 9.75 -8.63
CA GLY A 92 10.72 8.48 -9.35
C GLY A 92 10.44 7.22 -8.51
N SER A 93 9.85 7.37 -7.32
CA SER A 93 9.49 6.25 -6.46
C SER A 93 8.40 5.39 -7.08
N LYS A 94 8.47 4.08 -6.83
CA LYS A 94 7.40 3.12 -7.08
C LYS A 94 6.72 2.77 -5.76
N MET A 95 5.40 2.75 -5.76
CA MET A 95 4.57 2.35 -4.63
C MET A 95 3.74 1.14 -5.00
N ILE A 96 3.86 0.07 -4.24
CA ILE A 96 3.00 -1.10 -4.33
C ILE A 96 2.22 -1.20 -3.02
N ILE A 97 0.89 -1.21 -3.14
CA ILE A 97 -0.01 -1.09 -2.00
C ILE A 97 -1.08 -2.17 -2.06
N TYR A 98 -1.09 -3.04 -1.07
CA TYR A 98 -2.13 -4.06 -0.88
C TYR A 98 -3.25 -3.51 -0.01
N VAL A 99 -4.46 -3.49 -0.54
CA VAL A 99 -5.63 -2.87 0.11
C VAL A 99 -6.74 -3.90 0.29
N LYS A 100 -7.21 -4.14 1.53
CA LYS A 100 -8.37 -5.01 1.78
C LYS A 100 -9.60 -4.23 2.25
N ARG A 101 -9.37 -3.12 2.95
CA ARG A 101 -10.41 -2.16 3.33
C ARG A 101 -10.44 -1.02 2.32
N TYR A 102 -11.62 -0.59 1.88
CA TYR A 102 -11.73 0.57 0.99
C TYR A 102 -11.70 1.89 1.78
N PRO A 103 -11.25 3.00 1.19
CA PRO A 103 -11.40 4.31 1.82
C PRO A 103 -12.90 4.68 1.93
N ASN A 104 -13.21 5.57 2.86
CA ASN A 104 -14.50 6.27 2.87
C ASN A 104 -14.38 7.67 2.23
N GLU A 105 -13.18 8.21 2.23
CA GLU A 105 -12.84 9.49 1.63
C GLU A 105 -12.82 9.36 0.10
N THR A 106 -13.30 10.39 -0.57
CA THR A 106 -13.32 10.48 -2.05
C THR A 106 -12.46 11.63 -2.57
N GLU A 107 -11.85 12.42 -1.68
CA GLU A 107 -10.97 13.52 -2.04
C GLU A 107 -9.50 13.07 -2.10
N TYR A 108 -8.93 13.03 -3.30
CA TYR A 108 -7.55 12.59 -3.56
C TYR A 108 -6.78 13.52 -4.52
N SER A 109 -7.32 14.71 -4.79
CA SER A 109 -6.76 15.69 -5.72
C SER A 109 -5.33 16.13 -5.35
N ARG A 110 -5.07 16.33 -4.05
CA ARG A 110 -3.73 16.66 -3.52
C ARG A 110 -2.71 15.56 -3.79
N ILE A 111 -3.10 14.29 -3.58
CA ILE A 111 -2.25 13.13 -3.86
C ILE A 111 -1.90 13.09 -5.34
N VAL A 112 -2.88 13.28 -6.24
CA VAL A 112 -2.64 13.32 -7.69
C VAL A 112 -1.63 14.42 -8.07
N ALA A 113 -1.74 15.60 -7.47
CA ALA A 113 -0.82 16.70 -7.74
C ALA A 113 0.63 16.35 -7.33
N LYS A 114 0.81 15.84 -6.10
CA LYS A 114 2.13 15.43 -5.58
C LYS A 114 2.74 14.28 -6.38
N MET A 115 1.94 13.26 -6.71
CA MET A 115 2.34 12.12 -7.54
C MET A 115 2.93 12.56 -8.88
N ARG A 116 2.26 13.51 -9.55
CA ARG A 116 2.71 14.06 -10.82
C ARG A 116 3.97 14.91 -10.65
N GLN A 117 4.04 15.73 -9.60
CA GLN A 117 5.22 16.53 -9.28
C GLN A 117 6.46 15.66 -9.02
N HIS A 118 6.29 14.54 -8.33
CA HIS A 118 7.38 13.61 -8.00
C HIS A 118 7.61 12.54 -9.06
N HIS A 119 6.85 12.50 -10.17
CA HIS A 119 6.95 11.42 -11.15
C HIS A 119 6.90 10.02 -10.50
N SER A 120 6.07 9.88 -9.46
CA SER A 120 5.91 8.64 -8.70
C SER A 120 4.92 7.71 -9.39
N TYR A 121 5.12 6.41 -9.25
CA TYR A 121 4.27 5.36 -9.84
C TYR A 121 3.52 4.62 -8.75
N LEU A 122 2.23 4.36 -8.99
CA LEU A 122 1.33 3.76 -8.01
C LEU A 122 0.70 2.49 -8.59
N SER A 123 0.90 1.37 -7.91
CA SER A 123 0.19 0.12 -8.13
C SER A 123 -0.61 -0.23 -6.88
N ILE A 124 -1.93 -0.28 -7.01
CA ILE A 124 -2.86 -0.70 -5.97
C ILE A 124 -3.37 -2.10 -6.29
N ILE A 125 -3.30 -2.98 -5.31
CA ILE A 125 -3.79 -4.36 -5.36
C ILE A 125 -4.86 -4.48 -4.31
N ALA A 126 -6.11 -4.34 -4.76
CA ALA A 126 -7.26 -4.33 -3.89
C ALA A 126 -7.93 -5.70 -3.85
N SER A 127 -8.37 -6.14 -2.67
CA SER A 127 -9.23 -7.31 -2.57
C SER A 127 -10.68 -6.93 -2.90
N ILE A 128 -11.41 -7.80 -3.62
CA ILE A 128 -12.86 -7.70 -3.76
C ILE A 128 -13.62 -8.19 -2.51
N ASP A 129 -12.96 -9.00 -1.67
CA ASP A 129 -13.47 -9.49 -0.39
C ASP A 129 -13.21 -8.45 0.71
N SER A 130 -13.82 -7.27 0.56
CA SER A 130 -13.45 -6.13 1.41
C SER A 130 -13.80 -6.34 2.88
N SER A 131 -12.90 -5.92 3.77
CA SER A 131 -13.10 -5.92 5.23
C SER A 131 -13.89 -4.71 5.75
N GLY A 132 -14.12 -3.70 4.91
CA GLY A 132 -14.85 -2.50 5.29
C GLY A 132 -14.61 -1.32 4.36
N GLY A 133 -15.20 -0.18 4.72
CA GLY A 133 -15.21 1.00 3.86
C GLY A 133 -16.16 0.86 2.66
N SER A 134 -16.29 1.93 1.89
CA SER A 134 -17.42 2.06 0.94
C SER A 134 -17.07 2.56 -0.46
N HIS A 135 -15.85 3.06 -0.68
CA HIS A 135 -15.48 3.70 -1.94
C HIS A 135 -14.29 3.02 -2.66
N PRO A 136 -14.46 1.80 -3.21
CA PRO A 136 -13.43 1.16 -4.02
C PRO A 136 -13.06 1.95 -5.28
N GLU A 137 -14.01 2.69 -5.85
CA GLU A 137 -13.80 3.53 -7.03
C GLU A 137 -12.76 4.63 -6.78
N THR A 138 -12.61 5.08 -5.52
CA THR A 138 -11.57 6.03 -5.14
C THR A 138 -10.17 5.48 -5.46
N LEU A 139 -9.93 4.20 -5.18
CA LEU A 139 -8.64 3.55 -5.46
C LEU A 139 -8.35 3.53 -6.96
N TYR A 140 -9.34 3.11 -7.75
CA TYR A 140 -9.23 3.05 -9.21
C TYR A 140 -9.05 4.44 -9.84
N ASN A 141 -9.83 5.42 -9.39
CA ASN A 141 -9.77 6.78 -9.90
C ASN A 141 -8.46 7.49 -9.53
N LEU A 142 -7.91 7.23 -8.33
CA LEU A 142 -6.60 7.72 -7.95
C LEU A 142 -5.52 7.14 -8.88
N ALA A 143 -5.44 5.81 -9.00
CA ALA A 143 -4.44 5.16 -9.83
C ALA A 143 -4.52 5.62 -11.30
N SER A 144 -5.72 5.63 -11.89
CA SER A 144 -5.90 6.08 -13.28
C SER A 144 -5.48 7.54 -13.51
N LYS A 145 -5.77 8.45 -12.57
CA LYS A 145 -5.35 9.86 -12.68
C LYS A 145 -3.85 10.08 -12.50
N THR A 146 -3.12 9.09 -11.95
CA THR A 146 -1.67 9.13 -11.78
C THR A 146 -0.92 8.25 -12.78
N ASN A 147 -1.57 7.76 -13.84
CA ASN A 147 -1.01 6.75 -14.77
C ASN A 147 -0.49 5.49 -14.06
N GLY A 148 -1.10 5.18 -12.92
CA GLY A 148 -0.84 3.98 -12.14
C GLY A 148 -1.74 2.83 -12.56
N LEU A 149 -1.65 1.76 -11.78
CA LEU A 149 -2.43 0.54 -11.98
C LEU A 149 -3.27 0.26 -10.72
N CYS A 150 -4.50 -0.19 -10.91
CA CYS A 150 -5.35 -0.67 -9.83
C CYS A 150 -5.96 -2.00 -10.28
N ALA A 151 -5.62 -3.07 -9.56
CA ALA A 151 -6.17 -4.40 -9.80
C ALA A 151 -7.09 -4.79 -8.64
N PHE A 152 -8.16 -5.51 -8.96
CA PHE A 152 -9.11 -6.06 -7.99
C PHE A 152 -9.20 -7.57 -8.20
N ASP A 153 -8.99 -8.35 -7.14
CA ASP A 153 -9.18 -9.80 -7.16
C ASP A 153 -9.52 -10.34 -5.76
N ASN A 154 -9.85 -11.62 -5.64
CA ASN A 154 -10.04 -12.29 -4.36
C ASN A 154 -8.72 -12.30 -3.58
N SER A 155 -8.80 -12.18 -2.24
CA SER A 155 -7.61 -12.12 -1.38
C SER A 155 -6.64 -13.30 -1.61
N SER A 156 -7.17 -14.49 -1.85
CA SER A 156 -6.40 -15.71 -2.11
C SER A 156 -5.70 -15.72 -3.47
N MET A 157 -6.17 -14.92 -4.44
CA MET A 157 -5.57 -14.82 -5.77
C MET A 157 -4.49 -13.74 -5.84
N LEU A 158 -4.46 -12.81 -4.88
CA LEU A 158 -3.47 -11.72 -4.85
C LEU A 158 -2.03 -12.21 -4.73
N VAL A 159 -1.81 -13.42 -4.19
CA VAL A 159 -0.48 -14.07 -4.15
C VAL A 159 0.10 -14.33 -5.55
N ASN A 160 -0.73 -14.29 -6.60
CA ASN A 160 -0.34 -14.52 -7.99
C ASN A 160 -0.19 -13.24 -8.82
N VAL A 161 -0.50 -12.06 -8.26
CA VAL A 161 -0.41 -10.80 -8.99
C VAL A 161 1.06 -10.44 -9.16
N LYS A 162 1.49 -10.28 -10.42
CA LYS A 162 2.85 -9.91 -10.80
C LYS A 162 2.83 -8.59 -11.57
N PHE A 163 3.67 -7.65 -11.18
CA PHE A 163 3.94 -6.45 -11.96
C PHE A 163 5.27 -6.66 -12.69
N GLU A 164 5.19 -7.06 -13.95
CA GLU A 164 6.35 -7.00 -14.84
C GLU A 164 6.61 -5.54 -15.19
N SER A 165 7.87 -5.10 -15.05
CA SER A 165 8.32 -3.77 -15.46
C SER A 165 9.42 -3.89 -16.50
#